data_AF-A0A3B8JX29-F1
#
_entry.id   AF-A0A3B8JX29-F1
#
_cell.length_a   1.000
_cell.length_b   1.000
_cell.length_c   1.000
_cell.angle_alpha   90.00
_cell.angle_beta   90.00
_cell.angle_gamma   90.00
#
_symmetry.space_group_name_H-M   'P 1'
#
loop_
_entity.id
_entity.type
_entity.pdbx_description
1 polymer ?
#
loop_
_entity_poly.entity_id
_entity_poly.type
_entity_poly.pdbx_seq_one_letter_code
_entity_poly.pdbx_strand_id
1 'polypeptide(L)'
;MFPTDNLGREIPGVRRYIPPKEGMNLYLTIDETIQFIVERELSKAMIEYEPERVMALAANPKTGEILAVASKPDFDPNDYSKYNKEYWRLYPITDTFEPGSTFKLVTLCASIEENIYNENESFFCSGSVTIAGHTIRCWTSHKGGHGSINFLEAVLGSCNTAFIALGERLGPERMFEYIRAFGYGAKTGLDYPGEGTGLIFRPEQIGPLELATSSFGQGVSVTPLQQVMAVSAIANGGRLLRPYVIGEIRDVDGNVVEKRGPEMVRQVISEDTAKRATAIMEEVVNMGSGANAVIEGYRIAGKTGTAQKVGPGGVYMPDEFILSFIGFAPAEDPQILLYIAVDGAKRGPQWGSQVSAPLFRAIMKDVLSYLEIPPARPAGEEEVKLIEVPELKGKTVDEAGALLDNRGLLLKMVGKEGIIKEQTPKAGAQVPLHTSIIVYLDDLWDENNPEHVFTPDLKGMTVKEVGEVLSRLHLKMEPVGSGVVVKQEPEAGTNLRKGSPVKVHFSSPLQ
;
A
#
# COMPACT_ATOMS: atom_id res chain seq x y z
N MET A 1 41.27 -40.08 -23.38
CA MET A 1 42.53 -40.84 -23.23
C MET A 1 43.47 -40.00 -22.39
N PHE A 2 44.04 -40.57 -21.34
CA PHE A 2 45.05 -39.88 -20.53
C PHE A 2 46.35 -39.79 -21.32
N PRO A 3 47.07 -38.67 -21.30
CA PRO A 3 48.45 -38.65 -21.73
C PRO A 3 49.26 -39.48 -20.75
N THR A 4 49.73 -40.60 -21.26
CA THR A 4 50.65 -41.49 -20.57
C THR A 4 52.07 -41.19 -21.02
N ASP A 5 53.04 -41.48 -20.17
CA ASP A 5 54.41 -41.63 -20.65
C ASP A 5 54.50 -42.77 -21.69
N ASN A 6 55.67 -42.91 -22.30
CA ASN A 6 56.00 -43.98 -23.24
C ASN A 6 55.97 -45.40 -22.62
N LEU A 7 55.64 -45.52 -21.33
CA LEU A 7 55.47 -46.78 -20.59
C LEU A 7 54.02 -46.98 -20.10
N GLY A 8 53.07 -46.13 -20.52
CA GLY A 8 51.65 -46.26 -20.21
C GLY A 8 51.25 -45.72 -18.83
N ARG A 9 52.13 -45.00 -18.12
CA ARG A 9 51.84 -44.42 -16.80
C ARG A 9 51.28 -43.02 -16.96
N GLU A 10 50.17 -42.71 -16.29
CA GLU A 10 49.57 -41.37 -16.33
C GLU A 10 50.56 -40.31 -15.84
N ILE A 11 50.72 -39.24 -16.61
CA ILE A 11 51.63 -38.14 -16.27
C ILE A 11 50.98 -37.25 -15.20
N PRO A 12 51.57 -37.12 -13.99
CA PRO A 12 51.03 -36.26 -12.94
C PRO A 12 51.04 -34.78 -13.39
N GLY A 13 49.92 -34.07 -13.17
CA GLY A 13 49.81 -32.64 -13.46
C GLY A 13 49.11 -32.28 -14.78
N VAL A 14 48.67 -33.26 -15.59
CA VAL A 14 47.87 -32.96 -16.78
C VAL A 14 46.41 -32.71 -16.38
N ARG A 15 46.00 -31.44 -16.42
CA ARG A 15 44.62 -31.04 -16.11
C ARG A 15 43.68 -31.42 -17.25
N ARG A 16 42.62 -32.16 -16.94
CA ARG A 16 41.50 -32.43 -17.86
C ARG A 16 40.78 -31.11 -18.14
N TYR A 17 40.79 -30.66 -19.38
CA TYR A 17 39.92 -29.55 -19.82
C TYR A 17 38.50 -30.10 -19.99
N ILE A 18 37.61 -29.70 -19.08
CA ILE A 18 36.17 -29.87 -19.23
C ILE A 18 35.66 -28.49 -19.63
N PRO A 19 35.16 -28.28 -20.87
CA PRO A 19 34.67 -26.98 -21.27
C PRO A 19 33.52 -26.56 -20.34
N PRO A 20 33.44 -25.28 -19.94
CA PRO A 20 32.30 -24.78 -19.19
C PRO A 20 31.04 -24.94 -20.04
N LYS A 21 29.94 -25.30 -19.39
CA LYS A 21 28.60 -25.20 -19.99
C LYS A 21 28.03 -23.86 -19.58
N GLU A 22 27.56 -23.09 -20.54
CA GLU A 22 26.86 -21.84 -20.26
C GLU A 22 25.59 -22.12 -19.44
N GLY A 23 25.21 -21.14 -18.62
CA GLY A 23 23.98 -21.19 -17.86
C GLY A 23 22.74 -21.10 -18.76
N MET A 24 21.61 -21.52 -18.23
CA MET A 24 20.32 -21.30 -18.89
C MET A 24 19.85 -19.85 -18.71
N ASN A 25 19.00 -19.40 -19.63
CA ASN A 25 18.36 -18.08 -19.58
C ASN A 25 17.05 -18.17 -18.79
N LEU A 26 16.82 -17.23 -17.89
CA LEU A 26 15.57 -17.08 -17.13
C LEU A 26 14.76 -15.93 -17.70
N TYR A 27 13.54 -16.20 -18.12
CA TYR A 27 12.57 -15.19 -18.53
C TYR A 27 11.57 -15.03 -17.39
N LEU A 28 11.55 -13.83 -16.82
CA LEU A 28 10.70 -13.52 -15.69
C LEU A 28 9.30 -13.10 -16.14
N THR A 29 8.35 -13.18 -15.22
CA THR A 29 7.02 -12.57 -15.36
C THR A 29 7.02 -11.08 -15.05
N ILE A 30 8.14 -10.56 -14.53
CA ILE A 30 8.32 -9.13 -14.25
C ILE A 30 8.22 -8.35 -15.54
N ASP A 31 7.30 -7.40 -15.58
CA ASP A 31 7.16 -6.44 -16.66
C ASP A 31 8.00 -5.21 -16.32
N GLU A 32 9.01 -4.93 -17.15
CA GLU A 32 9.95 -3.81 -16.95
C GLU A 32 9.24 -2.45 -16.83
N THR A 33 8.15 -2.24 -17.57
CA THR A 33 7.42 -0.97 -17.56
C THR A 33 6.61 -0.83 -16.28
N ILE A 34 5.90 -1.88 -15.88
CA ILE A 34 5.16 -1.89 -14.61
C ILE A 34 6.13 -1.74 -13.43
N GLN A 35 7.26 -2.45 -13.45
CA GLN A 35 8.31 -2.35 -12.44
C GLN A 35 8.84 -0.91 -12.33
N PHE A 36 9.12 -0.26 -13.46
CA PHE A 36 9.56 1.14 -13.50
C PHE A 36 8.53 2.10 -12.91
N ILE A 37 7.24 1.97 -13.28
CA ILE A 37 6.16 2.81 -12.74
C ILE A 37 6.09 2.67 -11.22
N VAL A 38 6.15 1.44 -10.72
CA VAL A 38 6.14 1.15 -9.28
C VAL A 38 7.33 1.81 -8.59
N GLU A 39 8.56 1.56 -9.06
CA GLU A 39 9.78 2.11 -8.44
C GLU A 39 9.80 3.64 -8.43
N ARG A 40 9.35 4.28 -9.51
CA ARG A 40 9.21 5.73 -9.64
C ARG A 40 8.29 6.31 -8.57
N GLU A 41 7.12 5.70 -8.36
CA GLU A 41 6.16 6.15 -7.34
C GLU A 41 6.65 5.86 -5.91
N LEU A 42 7.32 4.72 -5.69
CA LEU A 42 7.96 4.44 -4.39
C LEU A 42 9.07 5.46 -4.07
N SER A 43 9.90 5.86 -5.04
CA SER A 43 10.89 6.92 -4.84
C SER A 43 10.25 8.25 -4.44
N LYS A 44 9.14 8.64 -5.07
CA LYS A 44 8.41 9.86 -4.69
C LYS A 44 7.89 9.76 -3.25
N ALA A 45 7.31 8.61 -2.89
CA ALA A 45 6.81 8.38 -1.53
C ALA A 45 7.93 8.46 -0.48
N MET A 46 9.15 7.98 -0.79
CA MET A 46 10.31 8.11 0.10
C MET A 46 10.67 9.58 0.39
N ILE A 47 10.51 10.46 -0.60
CA ILE A 47 10.81 11.90 -0.45
C ILE A 47 9.65 12.61 0.27
N GLU A 48 8.40 12.29 -0.07
CA GLU A 48 7.22 13.01 0.43
C GLU A 48 6.89 12.69 1.90
N TYR A 49 6.93 11.41 2.27
CA TYR A 49 6.50 10.96 3.60
C TYR A 49 7.65 10.64 4.56
N GLU A 50 8.88 10.66 4.06
CA GLU A 50 10.11 10.23 4.75
C GLU A 50 9.93 8.95 5.58
N PRO A 51 9.32 7.89 5.01
CA PRO A 51 9.01 6.69 5.75
C PRO A 51 10.27 5.88 6.05
N GLU A 52 10.18 4.94 7.00
CA GLU A 52 11.22 3.95 7.20
C GLU A 52 11.35 3.02 5.99
N ARG A 53 10.21 2.60 5.45
CA ARG A 53 10.14 1.78 4.23
C ARG A 53 8.88 2.08 3.41
N VAL A 54 8.97 1.88 2.11
CA VAL A 54 7.82 1.74 1.22
C VAL A 54 7.94 0.47 0.41
N MET A 55 6.82 -0.14 0.05
CA MET A 55 6.85 -1.36 -0.73
C MET A 55 5.60 -1.52 -1.58
N ALA A 56 5.74 -2.23 -2.69
CA ALA A 56 4.64 -2.57 -3.57
C ALA A 56 4.85 -3.93 -4.22
N LEU A 57 3.73 -4.58 -4.52
CA LEU A 57 3.71 -5.84 -5.25
C LEU A 57 2.50 -5.83 -6.20
N ALA A 58 2.78 -6.02 -7.48
CA ALA A 58 1.77 -6.16 -8.53
C ALA A 58 1.74 -7.60 -9.04
N ALA A 59 0.54 -8.15 -9.20
CA ALA A 59 0.34 -9.48 -9.73
C ALA A 59 -0.83 -9.51 -10.72
N ASN A 60 -0.81 -10.47 -11.64
CA ASN A 60 -1.98 -10.83 -12.42
C ASN A 60 -2.83 -11.80 -11.60
N PRO A 61 -4.04 -11.40 -11.14
CA PRO A 61 -4.84 -12.22 -10.23
C PRO A 61 -5.37 -13.49 -10.88
N LYS A 62 -5.44 -13.55 -12.22
CA LYS A 62 -5.96 -14.71 -12.97
C LYS A 62 -4.91 -15.78 -13.22
N THR A 63 -3.64 -15.40 -13.21
CA THR A 63 -2.53 -16.30 -13.56
C THR A 63 -1.62 -16.61 -12.38
N GLY A 64 -1.50 -15.70 -11.41
CA GLY A 64 -0.51 -15.78 -10.33
C GLY A 64 0.87 -15.24 -10.72
N GLU A 65 1.01 -14.63 -11.90
CA GLU A 65 2.26 -13.99 -12.32
C GLU A 65 2.55 -12.78 -11.45
N ILE A 66 3.78 -12.68 -10.95
CA ILE A 66 4.28 -11.47 -10.29
C ILE A 66 4.78 -10.52 -11.37
N LEU A 67 4.10 -9.40 -11.57
CA LEU A 67 4.39 -8.44 -12.63
C LEU A 67 5.38 -7.37 -12.19
N ALA A 68 5.34 -6.98 -10.92
CA ALA A 68 6.32 -6.08 -10.34
C ALA A 68 6.43 -6.31 -8.83
N VAL A 69 7.62 -6.11 -8.28
CA VAL A 69 7.86 -6.21 -6.84
C VAL A 69 9.01 -5.27 -6.48
N ALA A 70 8.77 -4.36 -5.55
CA ALA A 70 9.76 -3.37 -5.17
C ALA A 70 9.58 -2.95 -3.71
N SER A 71 10.67 -2.51 -3.10
CA SER A 71 10.66 -1.87 -1.80
C SER A 71 11.80 -0.90 -1.68
N LYS A 72 11.62 0.20 -0.95
CA LYS A 72 12.66 1.18 -0.64
C LYS A 72 12.78 1.39 0.88
N PRO A 73 13.96 1.75 1.40
CA PRO A 73 15.24 1.91 0.69
C PRO A 73 15.76 0.60 0.06
N ASP A 74 16.40 0.73 -1.10
CA ASP A 74 16.95 -0.34 -1.93
C ASP A 74 18.43 -0.08 -2.27
N PHE A 75 18.94 -0.76 -3.30
CA PHE A 75 20.32 -0.71 -3.75
C PHE A 75 20.41 -0.83 -5.26
N ASP A 76 21.50 -0.32 -5.85
CA ASP A 76 21.84 -0.61 -7.24
C ASP A 76 22.42 -2.03 -7.34
N PRO A 77 21.79 -2.97 -8.07
CA PRO A 77 22.30 -4.33 -8.21
C PRO A 77 23.67 -4.41 -8.89
N ASN A 78 24.07 -3.42 -9.71
CA ASN A 78 25.40 -3.37 -10.32
C ASN A 78 26.50 -3.01 -9.31
N ASP A 79 26.13 -2.39 -8.20
CA ASP A 79 27.03 -1.81 -7.19
C ASP A 79 26.62 -2.19 -5.76
N TYR A 80 25.95 -3.35 -5.59
CA TYR A 80 25.30 -3.76 -4.35
C TYR A 80 26.20 -3.77 -3.11
N SER A 81 27.51 -3.99 -3.29
CA SER A 81 28.51 -3.98 -2.22
C SER A 81 28.71 -2.62 -1.55
N LYS A 82 28.28 -1.52 -2.18
CA LYS A 82 28.33 -0.16 -1.62
C LYS A 82 27.19 0.13 -0.64
N TYR A 83 26.15 -0.71 -0.63
CA TYR A 83 24.95 -0.52 0.16
C TYR A 83 24.94 -1.42 1.40
N ASN A 84 24.16 -1.04 2.41
CA ASN A 84 23.95 -1.89 3.58
C ASN A 84 23.24 -3.19 3.17
N LYS A 85 23.75 -4.33 3.66
CA LYS A 85 23.17 -5.66 3.42
C LYS A 85 21.70 -5.77 3.83
N GLU A 86 21.26 -4.94 4.76
CA GLU A 86 19.86 -4.89 5.16
C GLU A 86 18.91 -4.57 3.99
N TYR A 87 19.36 -3.74 3.04
CA TYR A 87 18.58 -3.33 1.87
C TYR A 87 18.59 -4.38 0.74
N TRP A 88 19.36 -5.46 0.88
CA TRP A 88 19.42 -6.53 -0.13
C TRP A 88 18.16 -7.41 -0.14
N ARG A 89 17.31 -7.27 0.88
CA ARG A 89 16.09 -8.06 1.04
C ARG A 89 14.95 -7.48 0.21
N LEU A 90 14.15 -8.37 -0.39
CA LEU A 90 12.92 -8.01 -1.07
C LEU A 90 11.75 -8.13 -0.09
N TYR A 91 11.50 -7.04 0.64
CA TYR A 91 10.58 -7.00 1.77
C TYR A 91 9.18 -7.59 1.50
N PRO A 92 8.55 -7.37 0.32
CA PRO A 92 7.25 -7.97 0.02
C PRO A 92 7.18 -9.50 0.09
N ILE A 93 8.34 -10.17 -0.01
CA ILE A 93 8.45 -11.63 -0.04
C ILE A 93 9.00 -12.17 1.28
N THR A 94 10.01 -11.51 1.85
CA THR A 94 10.77 -12.05 2.99
C THR A 94 10.17 -11.68 4.33
N ASP A 95 9.61 -10.47 4.45
CA ASP A 95 9.24 -9.91 5.73
C ASP A 95 7.74 -10.08 6.01
N THR A 96 7.42 -10.17 7.30
CA THR A 96 6.05 -10.36 7.79
C THR A 96 5.63 -9.18 8.63
N PHE A 97 4.35 -8.84 8.59
CA PHE A 97 3.77 -7.71 9.32
C PHE A 97 2.33 -8.02 9.73
N GLU A 98 1.79 -7.26 10.68
CA GLU A 98 0.36 -7.29 10.95
C GLU A 98 -0.40 -6.53 9.84
N PRO A 99 -1.30 -7.20 9.09
CA PRO A 99 -1.93 -6.59 7.91
C PRO A 99 -2.96 -5.52 8.23
N GLY A 100 -3.50 -5.52 9.45
CA GLY A 100 -4.59 -4.63 9.84
C GLY A 100 -5.79 -4.74 8.92
N SER A 101 -6.43 -3.61 8.62
CA SER A 101 -7.76 -3.58 8.00
C SER A 101 -7.86 -4.14 6.57
N THR A 102 -6.76 -4.40 5.86
CA THR A 102 -6.83 -5.13 4.57
C THR A 102 -7.27 -6.59 4.79
N PHE A 103 -6.88 -7.19 5.92
CA PHE A 103 -7.25 -8.56 6.30
C PHE A 103 -8.74 -8.76 6.53
N LYS A 104 -9.49 -7.70 6.81
CA LYS A 104 -10.95 -7.73 6.97
C LYS A 104 -11.67 -8.34 5.76
N LEU A 105 -11.05 -8.30 4.58
CA LEU A 105 -11.58 -8.97 3.38
C LEU A 105 -11.71 -10.49 3.60
N VAL A 106 -10.82 -11.12 4.35
CA VAL A 106 -10.90 -12.54 4.72
C VAL A 106 -12.14 -12.80 5.57
N THR A 107 -12.31 -12.01 6.64
CA THR A 107 -13.45 -12.09 7.55
C THR A 107 -14.77 -11.84 6.81
N LEU A 108 -14.79 -10.86 5.91
CA LEU A 108 -15.95 -10.54 5.08
C LEU A 108 -16.31 -11.71 4.17
N CYS A 109 -15.35 -12.24 3.42
CA CYS A 109 -15.58 -13.37 2.51
C CYS A 109 -16.06 -14.61 3.26
N ALA A 110 -15.43 -14.95 4.39
CA ALA A 110 -15.87 -16.04 5.24
C ALA A 110 -17.31 -15.82 5.75
N SER A 111 -17.64 -14.59 6.17
CA SER A 111 -18.99 -14.27 6.66
C SER A 111 -20.05 -14.31 5.56
N ILE A 112 -19.71 -13.95 4.33
CA ILE A 112 -20.60 -14.07 3.16
C ILE A 112 -20.80 -15.55 2.81
N GLU A 113 -19.72 -16.32 2.69
CA GLU A 113 -19.76 -17.74 2.32
C GLU A 113 -20.57 -18.57 3.33
N GLU A 114 -20.45 -18.25 4.62
CA GLU A 114 -21.21 -18.91 5.69
C GLU A 114 -22.63 -18.35 5.90
N ASN A 115 -23.10 -17.43 5.05
CA ASN A 115 -24.41 -16.76 5.14
C ASN A 115 -24.65 -16.01 6.46
N ILE A 116 -23.58 -15.49 7.08
CA ILE A 116 -23.60 -14.72 8.32
C ILE A 116 -23.71 -13.21 8.05
N TYR A 117 -23.24 -12.76 6.89
CA TYR A 117 -23.22 -11.35 6.51
C TYR A 117 -24.52 -10.89 5.83
N ASN A 118 -25.14 -9.84 6.38
CA ASN A 118 -26.23 -9.12 5.77
C ASN A 118 -25.92 -7.61 5.74
N GLU A 119 -25.70 -7.07 4.55
CA GLU A 119 -25.37 -5.66 4.31
C GLU A 119 -26.33 -4.64 4.94
N ASN A 120 -27.63 -4.99 5.04
CA ASN A 120 -28.67 -4.11 5.55
C ASN A 120 -28.92 -4.28 7.06
N GLU A 121 -28.30 -5.27 7.70
CA GLU A 121 -28.46 -5.48 9.13
C GLU A 121 -27.83 -4.31 9.90
N SER A 122 -28.61 -3.71 10.79
CA SER A 122 -28.18 -2.60 11.63
C SER A 122 -27.16 -3.06 12.68
N PHE A 123 -26.17 -2.22 12.92
CA PHE A 123 -25.11 -2.40 13.88
C PHE A 123 -24.83 -1.08 14.61
N PHE A 124 -24.60 -1.12 15.91
CA PHE A 124 -24.25 0.06 16.69
C PHE A 124 -22.79 0.01 17.14
N CYS A 125 -21.98 0.93 16.64
CA CYS A 125 -20.60 1.09 17.05
C CYS A 125 -20.49 2.19 18.12
N SER A 126 -20.27 1.79 19.37
CA SER A 126 -19.96 2.69 20.50
C SER A 126 -18.50 3.18 20.53
N GLY A 127 -17.70 2.82 19.51
CA GLY A 127 -16.30 3.20 19.39
C GLY A 127 -15.30 2.23 20.03
N SER A 128 -15.75 1.26 20.83
CA SER A 128 -14.89 0.20 21.36
C SER A 128 -15.68 -1.00 21.85
N VAL A 129 -15.01 -2.14 21.99
CA VAL A 129 -15.55 -3.35 22.63
C VAL A 129 -14.56 -3.87 23.68
N THR A 130 -15.05 -4.42 24.80
CA THR A 130 -14.23 -5.03 25.84
C THR A 130 -14.33 -6.54 25.77
N ILE A 131 -13.21 -7.22 25.55
CA ILE A 131 -13.12 -8.67 25.36
C ILE A 131 -12.03 -9.21 26.28
N ALA A 132 -12.37 -10.20 27.10
CA ALA A 132 -11.45 -10.82 28.06
C ALA A 132 -10.67 -9.80 28.93
N GLY A 133 -11.29 -8.66 29.27
CA GLY A 133 -10.66 -7.60 30.07
C GLY A 133 -9.84 -6.57 29.27
N HIS A 134 -9.70 -6.74 27.95
CA HIS A 134 -9.00 -5.82 27.06
C HIS A 134 -9.99 -4.96 26.27
N THR A 135 -9.73 -3.66 26.18
CA THR A 135 -10.57 -2.74 25.38
C THR A 135 -9.97 -2.54 24.00
N ILE A 136 -10.66 -3.03 22.98
CA ILE A 136 -10.29 -2.86 21.57
C ILE A 136 -11.06 -1.68 21.02
N ARG A 137 -10.34 -0.68 20.50
CA ARG A 137 -10.92 0.56 19.98
C ARG A 137 -11.15 0.48 18.47
N CYS A 138 -12.22 1.15 18.04
CA CYS A 138 -12.38 1.57 16.66
C CYS A 138 -11.66 2.90 16.45
N TRP A 139 -11.23 3.20 15.22
CA TRP A 139 -10.52 4.45 14.92
C TRP A 139 -11.38 5.71 15.19
N THR A 140 -12.72 5.57 15.16
CA THR A 140 -13.68 6.62 15.50
C THR A 140 -13.95 6.77 17.00
N SER A 141 -13.22 6.08 17.88
CA SER A 141 -13.50 6.09 19.32
C SER A 141 -13.48 7.49 19.94
N HIS A 142 -12.62 8.38 19.45
CA HIS A 142 -12.54 9.77 19.91
C HIS A 142 -13.78 10.61 19.57
N LYS A 143 -14.64 10.14 18.65
CA LYS A 143 -15.93 10.74 18.28
C LYS A 143 -17.14 10.03 18.90
N GLY A 144 -16.91 9.03 19.77
CA GLY A 144 -17.97 8.18 20.32
C GLY A 144 -18.34 6.97 19.45
N GLY A 145 -17.51 6.64 18.44
CA GLY A 145 -17.73 5.54 17.51
C GLY A 145 -18.37 5.95 16.19
N HIS A 146 -18.72 4.95 15.37
CA HIS A 146 -19.46 5.18 14.13
C HIS A 146 -20.95 5.43 14.37
N GLY A 147 -21.47 5.14 15.57
CA GLY A 147 -22.89 5.25 15.88
C GLY A 147 -23.72 4.14 15.24
N SER A 148 -24.97 4.46 14.89
CA SER A 148 -25.87 3.54 14.18
C SER A 148 -25.50 3.49 12.70
N ILE A 149 -25.05 2.32 12.27
CA ILE A 149 -24.67 2.01 10.89
C ILE A 149 -25.30 0.68 10.47
N ASN A 150 -25.20 0.28 9.22
CA ASN A 150 -25.41 -1.11 8.79
C ASN A 150 -24.07 -1.82 8.53
N PHE A 151 -24.10 -3.12 8.23
CA PHE A 151 -22.87 -3.86 7.96
C PHE A 151 -22.18 -3.46 6.66
N LEU A 152 -22.88 -2.92 5.66
CA LEU A 152 -22.21 -2.34 4.49
C LEU A 152 -21.38 -1.13 4.92
N GLU A 153 -22.00 -0.14 5.56
CA GLU A 153 -21.35 1.05 6.11
C GLU A 153 -20.21 0.69 7.07
N ALA A 154 -20.35 -0.41 7.83
CA ALA A 154 -19.28 -0.91 8.68
C ALA A 154 -18.06 -1.39 7.89
N VAL A 155 -18.26 -2.04 6.73
CA VAL A 155 -17.16 -2.40 5.82
C VAL A 155 -16.55 -1.14 5.20
N LEU A 156 -17.38 -0.23 4.69
CA LEU A 156 -16.96 1.03 4.05
C LEU A 156 -16.15 1.94 5.00
N GLY A 157 -16.61 2.05 6.25
CA GLY A 157 -15.98 2.82 7.32
C GLY A 157 -14.92 2.05 8.10
N SER A 158 -14.59 0.83 7.68
CA SER A 158 -13.58 -0.04 8.30
C SER A 158 -13.78 -0.21 9.82
N CYS A 159 -15.00 -0.46 10.28
CA CYS A 159 -15.37 -0.51 11.69
C CYS A 159 -14.83 -1.77 12.39
N ASN A 160 -13.87 -1.62 13.33
CA ASN A 160 -13.27 -2.77 14.02
C ASN A 160 -14.30 -3.59 14.81
N THR A 161 -15.23 -2.93 15.51
CA THR A 161 -16.22 -3.61 16.36
C THR A 161 -17.20 -4.45 15.56
N ALA A 162 -17.56 -4.04 14.35
CA ALA A 162 -18.40 -4.83 13.46
C ALA A 162 -17.68 -6.09 12.96
N PHE A 163 -16.40 -5.99 12.61
CA PHE A 163 -15.61 -7.16 12.18
C PHE A 163 -15.35 -8.14 13.32
N ILE A 164 -15.18 -7.64 14.55
CA ILE A 164 -15.15 -8.47 15.75
C ILE A 164 -16.47 -9.24 15.90
N ALA A 165 -17.61 -8.56 15.77
CA ALA A 165 -18.92 -9.21 15.84
C ALA A 165 -19.11 -10.29 14.74
N LEU A 166 -18.63 -10.04 13.52
CA LEU A 166 -18.64 -11.06 12.46
C LEU A 166 -17.71 -12.24 12.79
N GLY A 167 -16.52 -11.97 13.33
CA GLY A 167 -15.59 -13.01 13.79
C GLY A 167 -16.17 -13.86 14.92
N GLU A 168 -16.86 -13.25 15.89
CA GLU A 168 -17.56 -13.96 16.96
C GLU A 168 -18.70 -14.83 16.43
N ARG A 169 -19.45 -14.36 15.42
CA ARG A 169 -20.51 -15.15 14.76
C ARG A 169 -19.96 -16.34 13.96
N LEU A 170 -18.82 -16.18 13.30
CA LEU A 170 -18.12 -17.26 12.62
C LEU A 170 -17.60 -18.30 13.62
N GLY A 171 -17.10 -17.83 14.75
CA GLY A 171 -16.41 -18.65 15.74
C GLY A 171 -14.95 -18.95 15.36
N PRO A 172 -14.15 -19.40 16.34
CA PRO A 172 -12.70 -19.54 16.17
C PRO A 172 -12.29 -20.59 15.14
N GLU A 173 -13.01 -21.71 15.07
CA GLU A 173 -12.70 -22.83 14.18
C GLU A 173 -12.81 -22.40 12.72
N ARG A 174 -13.98 -21.90 12.31
CA ARG A 174 -14.24 -21.43 10.94
C ARG A 174 -13.38 -20.26 10.56
N MET A 175 -13.23 -19.27 11.45
CA MET A 175 -12.41 -18.10 11.16
C MET A 175 -10.98 -18.51 10.80
N PHE A 176 -10.35 -19.36 11.61
CA PHE A 176 -8.98 -19.80 11.35
C PHE A 176 -8.85 -20.85 10.25
N GLU A 177 -9.93 -21.58 9.92
CA GLU A 177 -10.00 -22.40 8.71
C GLU A 177 -9.91 -21.53 7.47
N TYR A 178 -10.73 -20.48 7.35
CA TYR A 178 -10.66 -19.55 6.22
C TYR A 178 -9.31 -18.83 6.14
N ILE A 179 -8.75 -18.34 7.26
CA ILE A 179 -7.41 -17.73 7.27
C ILE A 179 -6.38 -18.67 6.61
N ARG A 180 -6.37 -19.95 6.98
CA ARG A 180 -5.43 -20.92 6.38
C ARG A 180 -5.82 -21.28 4.94
N ALA A 181 -7.11 -21.33 4.62
CA ALA A 181 -7.60 -21.62 3.27
C ALA A 181 -7.18 -20.52 2.27
N PHE A 182 -7.15 -19.26 2.68
CA PHE A 182 -6.59 -18.14 1.91
C PHE A 182 -5.05 -18.18 1.76
N GLY A 183 -4.37 -19.14 2.41
CA GLY A 183 -2.94 -19.38 2.26
C GLY A 183 -2.05 -18.71 3.32
N TYR A 184 -2.63 -18.05 4.33
CA TYR A 184 -1.86 -17.43 5.41
C TYR A 184 -1.23 -18.46 6.35
N GLY A 185 -0.06 -18.14 6.89
CA GLY A 185 0.68 -19.01 7.81
C GLY A 185 1.51 -20.10 7.12
N ALA A 186 1.56 -20.12 5.78
CA ALA A 186 2.34 -21.07 4.99
C ALA A 186 3.03 -20.37 3.81
N LYS A 187 4.08 -20.99 3.28
CA LYS A 187 4.70 -20.53 2.03
C LYS A 187 3.69 -20.64 0.89
N THR A 188 3.61 -19.60 0.07
CA THR A 188 2.84 -19.58 -1.17
C THR A 188 3.46 -20.49 -2.23
N GLY A 189 4.76 -20.78 -2.12
CA GLY A 189 5.48 -21.62 -3.07
C GLY A 189 6.09 -20.84 -4.23
N LEU A 190 6.24 -19.52 -4.06
CA LEU A 190 6.99 -18.67 -4.97
C LEU A 190 8.41 -19.22 -5.18
N ASP A 191 8.86 -19.12 -6.41
CA ASP A 191 10.18 -19.48 -6.91
C ASP A 191 11.27 -18.43 -6.55
N TYR A 192 11.20 -17.89 -5.33
CA TYR A 192 12.15 -16.92 -4.78
C TYR A 192 12.66 -17.38 -3.39
N PRO A 193 13.98 -17.26 -3.11
CA PRO A 193 14.53 -17.71 -1.82
C PRO A 193 14.11 -16.81 -0.65
N GLY A 194 13.97 -17.39 0.54
CA GLY A 194 13.74 -16.61 1.75
C GLY A 194 12.30 -16.15 1.97
N GLU A 195 11.33 -16.75 1.27
CA GLU A 195 9.90 -16.50 1.49
C GLU A 195 9.50 -16.65 2.97
N GLY A 196 8.90 -15.59 3.52
CA GLY A 196 8.32 -15.57 4.86
C GLY A 196 7.00 -16.35 4.92
N THR A 197 6.67 -16.88 6.11
CA THR A 197 5.45 -17.69 6.31
C THR A 197 4.36 -16.99 7.09
N GLY A 198 4.70 -15.90 7.79
CA GLY A 198 3.80 -15.28 8.75
C GLY A 198 3.68 -16.09 10.04
N LEU A 199 2.83 -15.60 10.95
CA LEU A 199 2.51 -16.22 12.22
C LEU A 199 0.99 -16.19 12.42
N ILE A 200 0.39 -17.37 12.47
CA ILE A 200 -1.05 -17.57 12.73
C ILE A 200 -1.16 -18.40 14.00
N PHE A 201 -2.10 -18.05 14.88
CA PHE A 201 -2.32 -18.80 16.12
C PHE A 201 -2.65 -20.27 15.83
N ARG A 202 -2.06 -21.16 16.64
CA ARG A 202 -2.45 -22.57 16.67
C ARG A 202 -3.80 -22.70 17.39
N PRO A 203 -4.61 -23.72 17.09
CA PRO A 203 -5.95 -23.90 17.66
C PRO A 203 -6.02 -23.72 19.18
N GLU A 204 -5.02 -24.21 19.91
CA GLU A 204 -4.98 -24.19 21.38
C GLU A 204 -4.69 -22.79 21.95
N GLN A 205 -4.23 -21.87 21.11
CA GLN A 205 -3.91 -20.49 21.47
C GLN A 205 -5.06 -19.53 21.17
N ILE A 206 -6.11 -19.99 20.49
CA ILE A 206 -7.22 -19.13 20.05
C ILE A 206 -8.19 -18.94 21.22
N GLY A 207 -7.99 -17.87 21.98
CA GLY A 207 -8.96 -17.38 22.94
C GLY A 207 -9.92 -16.35 22.31
N PRO A 208 -10.85 -15.79 23.12
CA PRO A 208 -11.75 -14.74 22.66
C PRO A 208 -11.00 -13.49 22.16
N LEU A 209 -9.87 -13.15 22.78
CA LEU A 209 -9.08 -11.99 22.38
C LEU A 209 -8.40 -12.22 21.02
N GLU A 210 -7.78 -13.38 20.83
CA GLU A 210 -7.10 -13.74 19.58
C GLU A 210 -8.08 -13.86 18.42
N LEU A 211 -9.29 -14.40 18.65
CA LEU A 211 -10.36 -14.38 17.66
C LEU A 211 -10.73 -12.94 17.29
N ALA A 212 -10.95 -12.09 18.29
CA ALA A 212 -11.33 -10.71 18.06
C ALA A 212 -10.26 -9.95 17.28
N THR A 213 -8.99 -9.98 17.69
CA THR A 213 -7.91 -9.26 17.00
C THR A 213 -7.67 -9.78 15.59
N SER A 214 -7.67 -11.10 15.41
CA SER A 214 -7.48 -11.72 14.09
C SER A 214 -8.59 -11.33 13.11
N SER A 215 -9.82 -11.08 13.60
CA SER A 215 -10.96 -10.69 12.75
C SER A 215 -10.76 -9.37 11.97
N PHE A 216 -9.84 -8.52 12.43
CA PHE A 216 -9.49 -7.27 11.77
C PHE A 216 -7.99 -7.13 11.45
N GLY A 217 -7.27 -8.26 11.46
CA GLY A 217 -5.88 -8.33 11.02
C GLY A 217 -4.83 -7.88 12.03
N GLN A 218 -5.14 -7.93 13.33
CA GLN A 218 -4.17 -7.74 14.41
C GLN A 218 -3.91 -9.06 15.14
N GLY A 219 -2.71 -9.24 15.71
CA GLY A 219 -2.30 -10.50 16.33
C GLY A 219 -2.00 -11.63 15.34
N VAL A 220 -2.14 -11.39 14.03
CA VAL A 220 -1.67 -12.26 12.95
C VAL A 220 -0.57 -11.54 12.18
N SER A 221 0.46 -12.28 11.78
CA SER A 221 1.54 -11.76 10.94
C SER A 221 1.53 -12.47 9.60
N VAL A 222 1.67 -11.73 8.51
CA VAL A 222 1.58 -12.25 7.13
C VAL A 222 2.61 -11.55 6.23
N THR A 223 2.93 -12.11 5.08
CA THR A 223 3.73 -11.41 4.05
C THR A 223 2.82 -10.59 3.12
N PRO A 224 3.33 -9.49 2.51
CA PRO A 224 2.62 -8.81 1.43
C PRO A 224 2.26 -9.74 0.26
N LEU A 225 3.13 -10.70 -0.06
CA LEU A 225 2.85 -11.74 -1.04
C LEU A 225 1.61 -12.57 -0.67
N GLN A 226 1.47 -13.02 0.58
CA GLN A 226 0.27 -13.73 1.03
C GLN A 226 -0.99 -12.86 0.92
N GLN A 227 -0.90 -11.56 1.24
CA GLN A 227 -2.01 -10.61 1.04
C GLN A 227 -2.44 -10.53 -0.43
N VAL A 228 -1.47 -10.38 -1.34
CA VAL A 228 -1.74 -10.32 -2.78
C VAL A 228 -2.40 -11.59 -3.29
N MET A 229 -1.92 -12.77 -2.87
CA MET A 229 -2.50 -14.04 -3.34
C MET A 229 -3.89 -14.28 -2.75
N ALA A 230 -4.12 -13.92 -1.49
CA ALA A 230 -5.44 -14.03 -0.88
C ALA A 230 -6.47 -13.12 -1.56
N VAL A 231 -6.13 -11.86 -1.85
CA VAL A 231 -7.02 -10.94 -2.57
C VAL A 231 -7.13 -11.29 -4.06
N SER A 232 -6.10 -11.91 -4.66
CA SER A 232 -6.19 -12.48 -6.02
C SER A 232 -7.27 -13.55 -6.10
N ALA A 233 -7.42 -14.37 -5.04
CA ALA A 233 -8.50 -15.35 -4.97
C ALA A 233 -9.88 -14.67 -4.99
N ILE A 234 -10.05 -13.50 -4.36
CA ILE A 234 -11.31 -12.74 -4.46
C ILE A 234 -11.52 -12.24 -5.90
N ALA A 235 -10.47 -11.69 -6.52
CA ALA A 235 -10.52 -11.13 -7.87
C ALA A 235 -10.78 -12.18 -8.98
N ASN A 236 -10.42 -13.44 -8.77
CA ASN A 236 -10.45 -14.47 -9.82
C ASN A 236 -11.54 -15.54 -9.63
N GLY A 237 -12.58 -15.24 -8.83
CA GLY A 237 -13.73 -16.12 -8.62
C GLY A 237 -13.53 -17.16 -7.51
N GLY A 238 -12.68 -16.88 -6.52
CA GLY A 238 -12.46 -17.70 -5.33
C GLY A 238 -11.29 -18.68 -5.41
N ARG A 239 -10.41 -18.57 -6.41
CA ARG A 239 -9.33 -19.54 -6.66
C ARG A 239 -7.99 -19.06 -6.12
N LEU A 240 -7.45 -19.74 -5.12
CA LEU A 240 -6.09 -19.48 -4.67
C LEU A 240 -5.11 -20.12 -5.67
N LEU A 241 -4.27 -19.29 -6.29
CA LEU A 241 -3.24 -19.72 -7.23
C LEU A 241 -1.86 -19.71 -6.57
N ARG A 242 -0.96 -20.54 -7.08
CA ARG A 242 0.46 -20.50 -6.73
C ARG A 242 1.13 -19.37 -7.52
N PRO A 243 1.83 -18.42 -6.86
CA PRO A 243 2.54 -17.37 -7.57
C PRO A 243 3.85 -17.86 -8.19
N TYR A 244 4.30 -17.19 -9.25
CA TYR A 244 5.60 -17.43 -9.88
C TYR A 244 6.19 -16.15 -10.47
N VAL A 245 7.52 -16.05 -10.42
CA VAL A 245 8.33 -14.99 -11.04
C VAL A 245 9.07 -15.47 -12.28
N ILE A 246 9.35 -16.77 -12.41
CA ILE A 246 9.99 -17.36 -13.61
C ILE A 246 8.89 -17.87 -14.53
N GLY A 247 8.69 -17.19 -15.66
CA GLY A 247 7.75 -17.64 -16.69
C GLY A 247 8.33 -18.74 -17.58
N GLU A 248 9.61 -18.62 -17.93
CA GLU A 248 10.25 -19.57 -18.85
C GLU A 248 11.75 -19.75 -18.55
N ILE A 249 12.26 -20.96 -18.77
CA ILE A 249 13.69 -21.28 -18.76
C ILE A 249 14.07 -21.77 -20.15
N ARG A 250 15.06 -21.14 -20.77
CA ARG A 250 15.59 -21.54 -22.09
C ARG A 250 17.03 -21.99 -22.01
N ASP A 251 17.40 -22.95 -22.85
CA ASP A 251 18.80 -23.30 -23.07
C ASP A 251 19.52 -22.24 -23.93
N VAL A 252 20.80 -22.51 -24.20
CA VAL A 252 21.68 -21.62 -24.97
C VAL A 252 21.28 -21.50 -26.45
N ASP A 253 20.57 -22.51 -26.97
CA ASP A 253 20.10 -22.55 -28.36
C ASP A 253 18.71 -21.89 -28.48
N GLY A 254 18.14 -21.42 -27.35
CA GLY A 254 16.83 -20.79 -27.27
C GLY A 254 15.66 -21.77 -27.17
N ASN A 255 15.92 -23.07 -26.97
CA ASN A 255 14.85 -24.05 -26.76
C ASN A 255 14.25 -23.89 -25.36
N VAL A 256 12.93 -24.03 -25.29
CA VAL A 256 12.19 -24.00 -24.03
C VAL A 256 12.46 -25.28 -23.25
N VAL A 257 13.12 -25.15 -22.09
CA VAL A 257 13.38 -26.25 -21.15
C VAL A 257 12.23 -26.40 -20.18
N GLU A 258 11.72 -25.27 -19.67
CA GLU A 258 10.61 -25.23 -18.72
C GLU A 258 9.76 -24.00 -19.02
N LYS A 259 8.44 -24.15 -18.98
CA LYS A 259 7.48 -23.04 -19.06
C LYS A 259 6.48 -23.19 -17.93
N ARG A 260 6.35 -22.15 -17.11
CA ARG A 260 5.38 -22.10 -16.01
C ARG A 260 4.09 -21.45 -16.49
N GLY A 261 3.01 -21.75 -15.77
CA GLY A 261 1.69 -21.23 -16.03
C GLY A 261 0.82 -21.31 -14.77
N PRO A 262 -0.44 -20.87 -14.85
CA PRO A 262 -1.31 -20.80 -13.68
C PRO A 262 -1.51 -22.18 -13.03
N GLU A 263 -1.19 -22.28 -11.73
CA GLU A 263 -1.39 -23.49 -10.93
C GLU A 263 -2.41 -23.19 -9.81
N MET A 264 -3.60 -23.79 -9.90
CA MET A 264 -4.62 -23.64 -8.86
C MET A 264 -4.29 -24.53 -7.67
N VAL A 265 -4.19 -23.91 -6.49
CA VAL A 265 -3.96 -24.62 -5.23
C VAL A 265 -5.28 -25.16 -4.67
N ARG A 266 -6.32 -24.30 -4.62
CA ARG A 266 -7.67 -24.66 -4.14
C ARG A 266 -8.73 -23.60 -4.46
N GLN A 267 -9.99 -23.98 -4.36
CA GLN A 267 -11.12 -23.05 -4.26
C GLN A 267 -11.31 -22.68 -2.79
N VAL A 268 -11.26 -21.39 -2.46
CA VAL A 268 -11.35 -20.89 -1.06
C VAL A 268 -12.78 -20.46 -0.73
N ILE A 269 -13.44 -19.79 -1.67
CA ILE A 269 -14.81 -19.30 -1.56
C ILE A 269 -15.53 -19.54 -2.89
N SER A 270 -16.86 -19.52 -2.89
CA SER A 270 -17.62 -19.60 -4.14
C SER A 270 -17.42 -18.37 -5.04
N GLU A 271 -17.71 -18.53 -6.33
CA GLU A 271 -17.70 -17.43 -7.29
C GLU A 271 -18.72 -16.34 -6.92
N ASP A 272 -19.87 -16.72 -6.34
CA ASP A 272 -20.89 -15.78 -5.89
C ASP A 272 -20.40 -14.92 -4.71
N THR A 273 -19.77 -15.55 -3.70
CA THR A 273 -19.11 -14.82 -2.61
C THR A 273 -18.02 -13.90 -3.13
N ALA A 274 -17.17 -14.38 -4.04
CA ALA A 274 -16.10 -13.57 -4.63
C ALA A 274 -16.66 -12.34 -5.37
N LYS A 275 -17.74 -12.52 -6.14
CA LYS A 275 -18.44 -11.44 -6.84
C LYS A 275 -19.08 -10.44 -5.88
N ARG A 276 -19.74 -10.92 -4.82
CA ARG A 276 -20.35 -10.07 -3.79
C ARG A 276 -19.31 -9.29 -3.00
N ALA A 277 -18.21 -9.94 -2.63
CA ALA A 277 -17.08 -9.27 -1.97
C ALA A 277 -16.44 -8.22 -2.88
N THR A 278 -16.27 -8.51 -4.18
CA THR A 278 -15.78 -7.55 -5.18
C THR A 278 -16.69 -6.33 -5.27
N ALA A 279 -18.01 -6.50 -5.35
CA ALA A 279 -18.96 -5.39 -5.36
C ALA A 279 -18.85 -4.52 -4.09
N ILE A 280 -18.72 -5.13 -2.90
CA ILE A 280 -18.52 -4.39 -1.65
C ILE A 280 -17.17 -3.66 -1.65
N MET A 281 -16.11 -4.28 -2.19
CA MET A 281 -14.79 -3.64 -2.35
C MET A 281 -14.83 -2.45 -3.33
N GLU A 282 -15.68 -2.49 -4.35
CA GLU A 282 -15.93 -1.33 -5.21
C GLU A 282 -16.60 -0.20 -4.43
N GLU A 283 -17.59 -0.51 -3.58
CA GLU A 283 -18.22 0.51 -2.75
C GLU A 283 -17.26 1.13 -1.73
N VAL A 284 -16.28 0.37 -1.22
CA VAL A 284 -15.19 0.91 -0.38
C VAL A 284 -14.42 1.98 -1.13
N VAL A 285 -14.16 1.77 -2.42
CA VAL A 285 -13.46 2.72 -3.28
C VAL A 285 -14.36 3.88 -3.71
N ASN A 286 -15.64 3.66 -3.96
CA ASN A 286 -16.53 4.73 -4.45
C ASN A 286 -17.03 5.67 -3.34
N MET A 287 -17.30 5.13 -2.15
CA MET A 287 -18.00 5.85 -1.08
C MET A 287 -17.34 5.71 0.29
N GLY A 288 -16.42 4.77 0.45
CA GLY A 288 -15.80 4.46 1.74
C GLY A 288 -14.40 5.05 1.90
N SER A 289 -13.64 4.44 2.79
CA SER A 289 -12.25 4.83 3.08
C SER A 289 -11.29 4.67 1.90
N GLY A 290 -11.71 4.03 0.80
CA GLY A 290 -10.91 3.85 -0.41
C GLY A 290 -11.10 4.94 -1.46
N ALA A 291 -11.91 5.98 -1.19
CA ALA A 291 -12.23 7.07 -2.11
C ALA A 291 -11.04 7.52 -2.97
N ASN A 292 -9.92 7.80 -2.33
CA ASN A 292 -8.72 8.33 -3.00
C ASN A 292 -8.02 7.38 -3.97
N ALA A 293 -8.49 6.14 -4.14
CA ALA A 293 -8.02 5.19 -5.13
C ALA A 293 -8.77 5.27 -6.47
N VAL A 294 -9.89 6.01 -6.57
CA VAL A 294 -10.74 6.08 -7.77
C VAL A 294 -9.98 6.59 -8.99
N ILE A 295 -10.17 5.91 -10.12
CA ILE A 295 -9.70 6.34 -11.45
C ILE A 295 -10.94 6.51 -12.33
N GLU A 296 -11.14 7.71 -12.85
CA GLU A 296 -12.26 8.03 -13.72
C GLU A 296 -12.35 7.05 -14.90
N GLY A 297 -13.56 6.54 -15.15
CA GLY A 297 -13.83 5.57 -16.20
C GLY A 297 -13.51 4.11 -15.84
N TYR A 298 -12.85 3.82 -14.72
CA TYR A 298 -12.56 2.45 -14.29
C TYR A 298 -13.29 2.09 -13.01
N ARG A 299 -13.79 0.85 -12.95
CA ARG A 299 -14.28 0.26 -11.71
C ARG A 299 -13.11 -0.37 -10.97
N ILE A 300 -12.95 -0.06 -9.70
CA ILE A 300 -11.82 -0.50 -8.88
C ILE A 300 -12.36 -1.11 -7.61
N ALA A 301 -11.92 -2.33 -7.31
CA ALA A 301 -12.20 -2.98 -6.03
C ALA A 301 -10.95 -2.88 -5.15
N GLY A 302 -11.10 -2.39 -3.91
CA GLY A 302 -9.97 -2.29 -3.01
C GLY A 302 -10.33 -2.10 -1.53
N LYS A 303 -9.29 -2.07 -0.70
CA LYS A 303 -9.39 -1.90 0.74
C LYS A 303 -8.17 -1.19 1.31
N THR A 304 -8.41 -0.19 2.14
CA THR A 304 -7.37 0.45 2.96
C THR A 304 -7.04 -0.37 4.21
N GLY A 305 -5.77 -0.27 4.61
CA GLY A 305 -5.22 -0.77 5.87
C GLY A 305 -4.49 0.34 6.63
N THR A 306 -4.72 0.40 7.94
CA THR A 306 -3.85 1.08 8.89
C THR A 306 -3.59 0.08 10.01
N ALA A 307 -2.35 -0.36 10.15
CA ALA A 307 -1.94 -1.34 11.14
C ALA A 307 -0.95 -0.71 12.13
N GLN A 308 -1.12 -0.98 13.42
CA GLN A 308 -0.18 -0.54 14.45
C GLN A 308 1.06 -1.42 14.41
N LYS A 309 2.23 -0.83 14.62
CA LYS A 309 3.50 -1.59 14.67
C LYS A 309 3.73 -2.16 16.06
N VAL A 310 4.21 -3.39 16.13
CA VAL A 310 4.62 -4.03 17.37
C VAL A 310 6.08 -3.65 17.66
N GLY A 311 6.33 -3.03 18.80
CA GLY A 311 7.65 -2.60 19.24
C GLY A 311 8.39 -3.64 20.08
N PRO A 312 9.62 -3.30 20.51
CA PRO A 312 10.39 -4.15 21.42
C PRO A 312 9.60 -4.48 22.70
N GLY A 313 9.52 -5.77 23.03
CA GLY A 313 8.71 -6.24 24.17
C GLY A 313 7.29 -6.69 23.82
N GLY A 314 6.89 -6.64 22.54
CA GLY A 314 5.62 -7.22 22.08
C GLY A 314 4.40 -6.33 22.29
N VAL A 315 4.60 -5.01 22.41
CA VAL A 315 3.53 -4.02 22.63
C VAL A 315 3.42 -3.10 21.43
N TYR A 316 2.21 -2.70 21.06
CA TYR A 316 2.00 -1.72 19.99
C TYR A 316 2.67 -0.38 20.31
N MET A 317 3.41 0.14 19.34
CA MET A 317 4.05 1.45 19.43
C MET A 317 3.00 2.55 19.19
N PRO A 318 2.93 3.58 20.05
CA PRO A 318 2.13 4.76 19.77
C PRO A 318 2.59 5.43 18.48
N ASP A 319 1.62 5.92 17.69
CA ASP A 319 1.84 6.78 16.51
C ASP A 319 2.72 6.18 15.39
N GLU A 320 2.93 4.86 15.41
CA GLU A 320 3.75 4.13 14.45
C GLU A 320 2.88 3.13 13.68
N PHE A 321 2.68 3.40 12.39
CA PHE A 321 1.75 2.65 11.56
C PHE A 321 2.36 2.12 10.27
N ILE A 322 1.80 1.01 9.79
CA ILE A 322 1.90 0.58 8.41
C ILE A 322 0.61 1.00 7.71
N LEU A 323 0.74 1.97 6.81
CA LEU A 323 -0.33 2.50 5.98
C LEU A 323 -0.35 1.69 4.68
N SER A 324 -1.48 1.10 4.32
CA SER A 324 -1.55 0.24 3.12
C SER A 324 -2.84 0.40 2.34
N PHE A 325 -2.77 0.00 1.08
CA PHE A 325 -3.92 -0.19 0.20
C PHE A 325 -3.70 -1.45 -0.63
N ILE A 326 -4.75 -2.25 -0.80
CA ILE A 326 -4.76 -3.38 -1.71
C ILE A 326 -5.98 -3.29 -2.60
N GLY A 327 -5.82 -3.54 -3.89
CA GLY A 327 -6.94 -3.53 -4.82
C GLY A 327 -6.57 -4.05 -6.19
N PHE A 328 -7.59 -4.20 -7.03
CA PHE A 328 -7.44 -4.66 -8.40
C PHE A 328 -8.36 -3.89 -9.35
N ALA A 329 -7.94 -3.84 -10.62
CA ALA A 329 -8.69 -3.17 -11.68
C ALA A 329 -8.53 -3.89 -13.03
N PRO A 330 -9.52 -3.76 -13.92
CA PRO A 330 -10.91 -3.37 -13.64
C PRO A 330 -11.62 -4.37 -12.70
N ALA A 331 -12.62 -3.94 -11.93
CA ALA A 331 -13.31 -4.82 -10.98
C ALA A 331 -14.13 -5.93 -11.66
N GLU A 332 -14.67 -5.65 -12.85
CA GLU A 332 -15.47 -6.57 -13.66
C GLU A 332 -14.64 -7.61 -14.42
N ASP A 333 -13.37 -7.31 -14.71
CA ASP A 333 -12.46 -8.21 -15.40
C ASP A 333 -11.01 -7.96 -14.93
N PRO A 334 -10.62 -8.42 -13.73
CA PRO A 334 -9.36 -8.02 -13.10
C PRO A 334 -8.14 -8.40 -13.94
N GLN A 335 -7.34 -7.40 -14.33
CA GLN A 335 -6.09 -7.60 -15.08
C GLN A 335 -4.87 -7.47 -14.18
N ILE A 336 -4.96 -6.59 -13.18
CA ILE A 336 -3.86 -6.30 -12.27
C ILE A 336 -4.39 -6.11 -10.85
N LEU A 337 -3.70 -6.74 -9.91
CA LEU A 337 -3.83 -6.51 -8.48
C LEU A 337 -2.56 -5.83 -7.98
N LEU A 338 -2.71 -4.75 -7.21
CA LEU A 338 -1.61 -4.01 -6.63
C LEU A 338 -1.80 -3.91 -5.11
N TYR A 339 -0.78 -4.31 -4.38
CA TYR A 339 -0.60 -4.00 -2.97
C TYR A 339 0.45 -2.90 -2.83
N ILE A 340 0.19 -1.94 -1.94
CA ILE A 340 1.16 -0.90 -1.58
C ILE A 340 1.12 -0.61 -0.09
N ALA A 341 2.30 -0.41 0.50
CA ALA A 341 2.44 -0.05 1.90
C ALA A 341 3.54 0.99 2.13
N VAL A 342 3.29 1.86 3.11
CA VAL A 342 4.20 2.88 3.63
C VAL A 342 4.33 2.64 5.13
N ASP A 343 5.53 2.29 5.57
CA ASP A 343 5.86 1.84 6.92
C ASP A 343 6.62 2.95 7.66
N GLY A 344 6.04 3.44 8.76
CA GLY A 344 6.65 4.46 9.60
C GLY A 344 6.76 5.83 8.90
N ALA A 345 5.67 6.31 8.29
CA ALA A 345 5.62 7.64 7.69
C ALA A 345 5.86 8.72 8.76
N LYS A 346 6.93 9.50 8.60
CA LYS A 346 7.34 10.53 9.58
C LYS A 346 6.70 11.89 9.31
N ARG A 347 6.19 12.08 8.09
CA ARG A 347 5.55 13.30 7.63
C ARG A 347 4.20 13.01 7.00
N GLY A 348 3.23 13.89 7.25
CA GLY A 348 1.90 13.80 6.65
C GLY A 348 0.89 13.02 7.49
N PRO A 349 -0.28 12.72 6.90
CA PRO A 349 -1.36 12.03 7.60
C PRO A 349 -1.03 10.56 7.89
N GLN A 350 -1.43 10.07 9.06
CA GLN A 350 -1.22 8.68 9.49
C GLN A 350 -2.31 7.70 9.01
N TRP A 351 -2.78 7.85 7.76
CA TRP A 351 -3.95 7.11 7.23
C TRP A 351 -3.65 6.50 5.86
N GLY A 352 -3.87 5.19 5.71
CA GLY A 352 -3.68 4.50 4.42
C GLY A 352 -4.55 5.06 3.29
N SER A 353 -5.70 5.64 3.61
CA SER A 353 -6.57 6.32 2.66
C SER A 353 -6.04 7.66 2.15
N GLN A 354 -5.14 8.31 2.89
CA GLN A 354 -4.54 9.60 2.54
C GLN A 354 -3.12 9.44 1.97
N VAL A 355 -2.48 8.30 2.20
CA VAL A 355 -1.10 8.01 1.77
C VAL A 355 -1.06 6.91 0.71
N SER A 356 -1.53 5.71 1.05
CA SER A 356 -1.40 4.52 0.21
C SER A 356 -2.41 4.46 -0.94
N ALA A 357 -3.66 4.92 -0.73
CA ALA A 357 -4.69 4.93 -1.77
C ALA A 357 -4.36 5.89 -2.95
N PRO A 358 -3.88 7.13 -2.71
CA PRO A 358 -3.39 7.99 -3.80
C PRO A 358 -2.20 7.41 -4.56
N LEU A 359 -1.28 6.75 -3.83
CA LEU A 359 -0.12 6.10 -4.43
C LEU A 359 -0.53 4.91 -5.31
N PHE A 360 -1.48 4.10 -4.83
CA PHE A 360 -2.13 3.06 -5.63
C PHE A 360 -2.75 3.64 -6.90
N ARG A 361 -3.52 4.74 -6.79
CA ARG A 361 -4.16 5.41 -7.92
C ARG A 361 -3.15 5.86 -8.96
N ALA A 362 -2.04 6.46 -8.54
CA ALA A 362 -0.99 6.94 -9.43
C ALA A 362 -0.34 5.80 -10.22
N ILE A 363 0.01 4.70 -9.55
CA ILE A 363 0.58 3.51 -10.20
C ILE A 363 -0.47 2.87 -11.13
N MET A 364 -1.65 2.58 -10.61
CA MET A 364 -2.69 1.86 -11.32
C MET A 364 -3.15 2.60 -12.57
N LYS A 365 -3.25 3.94 -12.53
CA LYS A 365 -3.61 4.75 -13.71
C LYS A 365 -2.60 4.59 -14.85
N ASP A 366 -1.31 4.67 -14.54
CA ASP A 366 -0.25 4.53 -15.56
C ASP A 366 -0.19 3.10 -16.09
N VAL A 367 -0.39 2.10 -15.22
CA VAL A 367 -0.38 0.68 -15.63
C VAL A 367 -1.60 0.34 -16.51
N LEU A 368 -2.81 0.78 -16.15
CA LEU A 368 -4.00 0.56 -16.99
C LEU A 368 -3.83 1.21 -18.38
N SER A 369 -3.23 2.40 -18.43
CA SER A 369 -2.91 3.07 -19.69
C SER A 369 -1.86 2.31 -20.50
N TYR A 370 -0.82 1.78 -19.84
CA TYR A 370 0.23 0.99 -20.50
C TYR A 370 -0.30 -0.33 -21.06
N LEU A 371 -1.17 -1.01 -20.31
CA LEU A 371 -1.82 -2.25 -20.74
C LEU A 371 -2.93 -2.01 -21.78
N GLU A 372 -3.16 -0.76 -22.18
CA GLU A 372 -4.22 -0.35 -23.12
C GLU A 372 -5.62 -0.86 -22.71
N ILE A 373 -5.87 -0.98 -21.41
CA ILE A 373 -7.16 -1.41 -20.90
C ILE A 373 -8.14 -0.25 -21.08
N PRO A 374 -9.23 -0.40 -21.85
CA PRO A 374 -10.17 0.68 -22.06
C PRO A 374 -10.93 0.97 -20.75
N PRO A 375 -11.29 2.24 -20.49
CA PRO A 375 -12.18 2.54 -19.38
C PRO A 375 -13.56 1.93 -19.66
N ALA A 376 -14.21 1.42 -18.61
CA ALA A 376 -15.55 0.85 -18.65
C ALA A 376 -16.62 1.87 -19.08
N ARG A 377 -16.34 3.17 -18.88
CA ARG A 377 -17.16 4.29 -19.35
C ARG A 377 -16.27 5.36 -20.00
N PRO A 378 -16.72 6.06 -21.06
CA PRO A 378 -15.96 7.16 -21.64
C PRO A 378 -15.73 8.26 -20.59
N ALA A 379 -14.50 8.77 -20.51
CA ALA A 379 -14.20 9.95 -19.70
C ALA A 379 -15.02 11.15 -20.23
N GLY A 380 -15.84 11.76 -19.36
CA GLY A 380 -16.65 12.94 -19.68
C GLY A 380 -18.18 12.78 -19.67
N GLU A 381 -18.74 11.60 -19.40
CA GLU A 381 -20.21 11.43 -19.20
C GLU A 381 -20.67 11.57 -17.73
N GLU A 382 -19.74 11.61 -16.77
CA GLU A 382 -20.07 11.77 -15.36
C GLU A 382 -20.03 13.26 -14.96
N GLU A 383 -21.11 13.76 -14.35
CA GLU A 383 -21.08 15.06 -13.68
C GLU A 383 -19.92 15.08 -12.69
N VAL A 384 -18.99 16.02 -12.84
CA VAL A 384 -17.89 16.22 -11.90
C VAL A 384 -18.50 16.48 -10.53
N LYS A 385 -18.49 15.45 -9.67
CA LYS A 385 -19.03 15.56 -8.31
C LYS A 385 -18.16 16.55 -7.54
N LEU A 386 -18.71 17.73 -7.32
CA LEU A 386 -18.06 18.75 -6.51
C LEU A 386 -18.28 18.45 -5.04
N ILE A 387 -17.20 18.57 -4.29
CA ILE A 387 -17.12 18.34 -2.86
C ILE A 387 -16.82 19.68 -2.21
N GLU A 388 -17.59 20.01 -1.18
CA GLU A 388 -17.32 21.20 -0.38
C GLU A 388 -16.09 20.97 0.51
N VAL A 389 -15.14 21.90 0.46
CA VAL A 389 -13.94 21.87 1.29
C VAL A 389 -14.33 22.19 2.74
N PRO A 390 -14.03 21.33 3.72
CA PRO A 390 -14.34 21.58 5.12
C PRO A 390 -13.43 22.64 5.75
N GLU A 391 -13.84 23.16 6.91
CA GLU A 391 -13.00 24.00 7.77
C GLU A 391 -11.97 23.14 8.51
N LEU A 392 -10.69 23.38 8.20
CA LEU A 392 -9.54 22.69 8.78
C LEU A 392 -8.77 23.56 9.76
N LYS A 393 -8.98 24.89 9.77
CA LYS A 393 -8.27 25.80 10.64
C LYS A 393 -8.49 25.45 12.12
N GLY A 394 -7.41 25.45 12.88
CA GLY A 394 -7.39 25.10 14.30
C GLY A 394 -7.40 23.60 14.60
N LYS A 395 -7.37 22.73 13.57
CA LYS A 395 -7.27 21.28 13.72
C LYS A 395 -5.83 20.80 13.63
N THR A 396 -5.58 19.59 14.12
CA THR A 396 -4.32 18.88 13.85
C THR A 396 -4.30 18.28 12.45
N VAL A 397 -3.11 17.89 11.95
CA VAL A 397 -2.94 17.20 10.66
C VAL A 397 -3.78 15.92 10.61
N ASP A 398 -3.78 15.13 11.67
CA ASP A 398 -4.53 13.87 11.72
C ASP A 398 -6.04 14.09 11.73
N GLU A 399 -6.53 15.09 12.47
CA GLU A 399 -7.95 15.46 12.47
C GLU A 399 -8.41 15.94 11.09
N ALA A 400 -7.58 16.74 10.41
CA ALA A 400 -7.84 17.20 9.06
C ALA A 400 -7.82 16.05 8.05
N GLY A 401 -6.83 15.15 8.16
CA GLY A 401 -6.76 13.94 7.33
C GLY A 401 -8.03 13.12 7.45
N ALA A 402 -8.49 12.85 8.68
CA ALA A 402 -9.74 12.13 8.92
C ALA A 402 -11.00 12.85 8.38
N LEU A 403 -11.00 14.19 8.37
CA LEU A 403 -12.14 14.98 7.89
C LEU A 403 -12.22 15.02 6.35
N LEU A 404 -11.05 15.14 5.70
CA LEU A 404 -10.93 15.10 4.25
C LEU A 404 -11.17 13.70 3.70
N ASP A 405 -10.80 12.66 4.46
CA ASP A 405 -11.01 11.26 4.11
C ASP A 405 -12.47 10.93 3.80
N ASN A 406 -13.37 11.32 4.72
CA ASN A 406 -14.81 11.12 4.56
C ASN A 406 -15.41 11.88 3.36
N ARG A 407 -14.65 12.79 2.74
CA ARG A 407 -15.06 13.60 1.59
C ARG A 407 -14.31 13.22 0.32
N GLY A 408 -13.42 12.23 0.36
CA GLY A 408 -12.56 11.83 -0.77
C GLY A 408 -11.63 12.93 -1.25
N LEU A 409 -11.17 13.80 -0.33
CA LEU A 409 -10.16 14.83 -0.59
C LEU A 409 -8.80 14.39 -0.05
N LEU A 410 -7.73 14.97 -0.59
CA LEU A 410 -6.35 14.68 -0.21
C LEU A 410 -5.79 15.77 0.70
N LEU A 411 -5.05 15.40 1.73
CA LEU A 411 -4.31 16.34 2.58
C LEU A 411 -2.86 16.48 2.10
N LYS A 412 -2.40 17.73 1.91
CA LYS A 412 -0.98 18.04 1.75
C LYS A 412 -0.55 19.07 2.78
N MET A 413 0.52 18.82 3.53
CA MET A 413 0.97 19.72 4.59
C MET A 413 2.21 20.54 4.20
N VAL A 414 2.22 21.79 4.64
CA VAL A 414 3.35 22.71 4.60
C VAL A 414 3.62 23.16 6.03
N GLY A 415 4.86 23.03 6.48
CA GLY A 415 5.22 23.12 7.90
C GLY A 415 5.61 21.75 8.45
N LYS A 416 6.11 21.73 9.67
CA LYS A 416 6.64 20.54 10.34
C LYS A 416 5.71 20.05 11.45
N GLU A 417 5.27 20.95 12.31
CA GLU A 417 4.45 20.62 13.47
C GLU A 417 3.47 21.74 13.82
N GLY A 418 2.48 21.42 14.65
CA GLY A 418 1.51 22.40 15.15
C GLY A 418 0.10 22.23 14.59
N ILE A 419 -0.67 23.31 14.63
CA ILE A 419 -2.07 23.32 14.21
C ILE A 419 -2.21 24.02 12.85
N ILE A 420 -3.26 23.67 12.13
CA ILE A 420 -3.53 24.26 10.82
C ILE A 420 -3.92 25.72 11.00
N LYS A 421 -3.07 26.63 10.51
CA LYS A 421 -3.31 28.08 10.55
C LYS A 421 -4.07 28.55 9.32
N GLU A 422 -3.76 27.99 8.17
CA GLU A 422 -4.38 28.31 6.89
C GLU A 422 -4.56 27.07 6.01
N GLN A 423 -5.46 27.15 5.04
CA GLN A 423 -5.70 26.12 4.04
C GLN A 423 -5.96 26.73 2.66
N THR A 424 -5.62 25.97 1.61
CA THR A 424 -5.95 26.27 0.22
C THR A 424 -6.38 24.98 -0.48
N PRO A 425 -7.56 24.94 -1.12
CA PRO A 425 -8.59 25.97 -1.19
C PRO A 425 -9.26 26.30 0.17
N LYS A 426 -9.96 27.45 0.24
CA LYS A 426 -10.65 27.90 1.46
C LYS A 426 -11.87 27.01 1.77
N ALA A 427 -12.24 26.95 3.06
CA ALA A 427 -13.47 26.31 3.50
C ALA A 427 -14.70 26.85 2.73
N GLY A 428 -15.63 25.96 2.37
CA GLY A 428 -16.81 26.26 1.55
C GLY A 428 -16.55 26.29 0.03
N ALA A 429 -15.30 26.24 -0.42
CA ALA A 429 -14.99 26.09 -1.85
C ALA A 429 -15.52 24.74 -2.37
N GLN A 430 -15.92 24.70 -3.63
CA GLN A 430 -16.38 23.51 -4.32
C GLN A 430 -15.25 22.99 -5.21
N VAL A 431 -14.77 21.78 -4.96
CA VAL A 431 -13.63 21.20 -5.68
C VAL A 431 -13.98 19.81 -6.20
N PRO A 432 -13.38 19.35 -7.31
CA PRO A 432 -13.49 17.96 -7.71
C PRO A 432 -12.99 17.00 -6.62
N LEU A 433 -13.51 15.78 -6.63
CA LEU A 433 -13.01 14.68 -5.81
C LEU A 433 -11.49 14.48 -6.02
N HIS A 434 -10.77 14.08 -4.98
CA HIS A 434 -9.32 13.89 -4.93
C HIS A 434 -8.49 15.16 -5.13
N THR A 435 -9.09 16.34 -5.01
CA THR A 435 -8.34 17.59 -4.96
C THR A 435 -7.48 17.63 -3.69
N SER A 436 -6.20 17.98 -3.85
CA SER A 436 -5.30 18.23 -2.73
C SER A 436 -5.64 19.55 -2.04
N ILE A 437 -5.92 19.45 -0.74
CA ILE A 437 -6.06 20.58 0.16
C ILE A 437 -4.72 20.79 0.84
N ILE A 438 -4.06 21.88 0.48
CA ILE A 438 -2.79 22.29 1.06
C ILE A 438 -3.09 23.00 2.37
N VAL A 439 -2.60 22.46 3.47
CA VAL A 439 -2.68 23.06 4.80
C VAL A 439 -1.32 23.63 5.20
N TYR A 440 -1.35 24.79 5.85
CA TYR A 440 -0.17 25.49 6.32
C TYR A 440 -0.21 25.53 7.85
N LEU A 441 0.81 24.96 8.47
CA LEU A 441 0.93 24.88 9.92
C LEU A 441 1.45 26.21 10.49
N ASP A 442 1.07 26.48 11.74
CA ASP A 442 1.36 27.73 12.41
C ASP A 442 2.86 28.00 12.63
N ASP A 443 3.67 26.95 12.68
CA ASP A 443 5.14 27.00 12.76
C ASP A 443 5.84 27.76 11.62
N LEU A 444 5.14 27.99 10.49
CA LEU A 444 5.66 28.78 9.38
C LEU A 444 5.66 30.30 9.62
N TRP A 445 4.98 30.78 10.67
CA TRP A 445 4.84 32.21 10.96
C TRP A 445 5.55 32.60 12.25
N ASP A 446 6.38 33.63 12.20
CA ASP A 446 7.02 34.20 13.38
C ASP A 446 6.01 35.06 14.15
N GLU A 447 5.53 34.55 15.29
CA GLU A 447 4.56 35.27 16.14
C GLU A 447 5.14 36.57 16.72
N ASN A 448 6.47 36.66 16.86
CA ASN A 448 7.14 37.84 17.39
C ASN A 448 7.43 38.88 16.30
N ASN A 449 7.42 38.48 15.02
CA ASN A 449 7.73 39.35 13.91
C ASN A 449 6.82 39.07 12.68
N PRO A 450 5.67 39.77 12.55
CA PRO A 450 4.70 39.54 11.47
C PRO A 450 5.21 39.77 10.03
N GLU A 451 6.33 40.46 9.85
CA GLU A 451 6.97 40.68 8.54
C GLU A 451 7.84 39.51 8.09
N HIS A 452 7.97 38.49 8.94
CA HIS A 452 8.83 37.35 8.77
C HIS A 452 8.05 36.04 8.73
N VAL A 453 8.61 35.05 8.02
CA VAL A 453 8.10 33.69 7.90
C VAL A 453 9.26 32.71 7.94
N PHE A 454 9.02 31.50 8.42
CA PHE A 454 9.99 30.42 8.34
C PHE A 454 9.88 29.73 6.98
N THR A 455 11.03 29.45 6.38
CA THR A 455 11.08 28.78 5.08
C THR A 455 10.54 27.35 5.24
N PRO A 456 9.53 26.92 4.46
CA PRO A 456 8.97 25.59 4.59
C PRO A 456 9.94 24.53 4.04
N ASP A 457 9.72 23.27 4.41
CA ASP A 457 10.35 22.16 3.70
C ASP A 457 9.57 21.83 2.42
N LEU A 458 10.21 22.11 1.29
CA LEU A 458 9.67 21.96 -0.06
C LEU A 458 10.02 20.62 -0.71
N LYS A 459 10.78 19.74 -0.05
CA LYS A 459 11.23 18.46 -0.64
C LYS A 459 10.07 17.65 -1.21
N GLY A 460 10.28 17.04 -2.37
CA GLY A 460 9.29 16.21 -3.05
C GLY A 460 8.17 16.97 -3.77
N MET A 461 8.04 18.29 -3.56
CA MET A 461 7.03 19.09 -4.25
C MET A 461 7.41 19.32 -5.72
N THR A 462 6.39 19.43 -6.58
CA THR A 462 6.54 19.84 -7.97
C THR A 462 6.76 21.35 -8.09
N VAL A 463 7.27 21.81 -9.23
CA VAL A 463 7.47 23.25 -9.52
C VAL A 463 6.19 24.07 -9.28
N LYS A 464 5.04 23.54 -9.70
CA LYS A 464 3.74 24.22 -9.53
C LYS A 464 3.40 24.40 -8.06
N GLU A 465 3.51 23.33 -7.27
CA GLU A 465 3.19 23.33 -5.85
C GLU A 465 4.11 24.27 -5.07
N VAL A 466 5.41 24.27 -5.38
CA VAL A 466 6.37 25.21 -4.78
C VAL A 466 5.97 26.66 -5.06
N GLY A 467 5.56 26.96 -6.29
CA GLY A 467 5.07 28.30 -6.66
C GLY A 467 3.85 28.72 -5.81
N GLU A 468 2.88 27.83 -5.63
CA GLU A 468 1.69 28.08 -4.80
C GLU A 468 2.06 28.29 -3.32
N VAL A 469 2.94 27.45 -2.78
CA VAL A 469 3.41 27.52 -1.39
C VAL A 469 4.19 28.81 -1.12
N LEU A 470 5.21 29.11 -1.92
CA LEU A 470 6.03 30.29 -1.73
C LEU A 470 5.22 31.57 -1.93
N SER A 471 4.31 31.59 -2.91
CA SER A 471 3.40 32.72 -3.10
C SER A 471 2.51 32.94 -1.87
N ARG A 472 2.02 31.87 -1.22
CA ARG A 472 1.20 31.98 -0.01
C ARG A 472 1.97 32.55 1.17
N LEU A 473 3.24 32.19 1.30
CA LEU A 473 4.15 32.71 2.33
C LEU A 473 4.77 34.06 1.97
N HIS A 474 4.39 34.65 0.82
CA HIS A 474 4.97 35.88 0.28
C HIS A 474 6.48 35.80 0.03
N LEU A 475 7.00 34.64 -0.37
CA LEU A 475 8.38 34.41 -0.79
C LEU A 475 8.48 34.33 -2.32
N LYS A 476 9.68 34.58 -2.87
CA LYS A 476 9.92 34.52 -4.33
C LYS A 476 10.63 33.21 -4.70
N MET A 477 10.18 32.53 -5.75
CA MET A 477 10.82 31.30 -6.22
C MET A 477 11.91 31.61 -7.26
N GLU A 478 13.09 30.99 -7.10
CA GLU A 478 14.16 30.93 -8.10
C GLU A 478 14.42 29.46 -8.51
N PRO A 479 13.73 28.93 -9.54
CA PRO A 479 13.80 27.52 -9.87
C PRO A 479 15.08 27.16 -10.67
N VAL A 480 15.64 25.97 -10.40
CA VAL A 480 16.77 25.38 -11.11
C VAL A 480 16.47 23.91 -11.44
N GLY A 481 16.41 23.56 -12.72
CA GLY A 481 16.12 22.19 -13.18
C GLY A 481 14.63 21.88 -13.34
N SER A 482 14.28 20.59 -13.34
CA SER A 482 12.93 20.08 -13.55
C SER A 482 12.67 18.83 -12.72
N GLY A 483 11.40 18.57 -12.39
CA GLY A 483 10.98 17.40 -11.60
C GLY A 483 10.45 17.80 -10.23
N VAL A 484 10.91 17.11 -9.19
CA VAL A 484 10.54 17.37 -7.78
C VAL A 484 11.69 18.03 -7.04
N VAL A 485 11.39 18.78 -5.98
CA VAL A 485 12.43 19.43 -5.17
C VAL A 485 13.32 18.39 -4.50
N VAL A 486 14.62 18.48 -4.76
CA VAL A 486 15.66 17.69 -4.06
C VAL A 486 16.45 18.54 -3.07
N LYS A 487 16.51 19.86 -3.31
CA LYS A 487 17.25 20.80 -2.48
C LYS A 487 16.63 22.20 -2.58
N GLN A 488 16.69 22.95 -1.49
CA GLN A 488 16.33 24.37 -1.45
C GLN A 488 17.40 25.19 -0.72
N GLU A 489 17.49 26.48 -1.05
CA GLU A 489 18.35 27.46 -0.40
C GLU A 489 17.56 28.78 -0.27
N PRO A 490 17.33 29.33 0.94
CA PRO A 490 17.77 28.84 2.25
C PRO A 490 17.11 27.52 2.72
N GLU A 491 17.73 26.86 3.70
CA GLU A 491 17.22 25.61 4.28
C GLU A 491 15.88 25.81 5.00
N ALA A 492 15.10 24.73 5.11
CA ALA A 492 13.85 24.73 5.86
C ALA A 492 14.05 25.20 7.31
N GLY A 493 13.11 25.96 7.84
CA GLY A 493 13.20 26.58 9.17
C GLY A 493 14.02 27.89 9.21
N THR A 494 14.59 28.35 8.09
CA THR A 494 15.25 29.67 8.05
C THR A 494 14.23 30.79 8.15
N ASN A 495 14.42 31.71 9.10
CA ASN A 495 13.58 32.89 9.28
C ASN A 495 13.91 33.95 8.21
N LEU A 496 12.95 34.24 7.32
CA LEU A 496 13.11 35.17 6.21
C LEU A 496 12.07 36.29 6.28
N ARG A 497 12.51 37.50 5.89
CA ARG A 497 11.58 38.58 5.60
C ARG A 497 10.75 38.23 4.37
N LYS A 498 9.45 38.53 4.40
CA LYS A 498 8.57 38.44 3.23
C LYS A 498 9.17 39.19 2.03
N GLY A 499 9.10 38.56 0.85
CA GLY A 499 9.66 39.04 -0.41
C GLY A 499 11.07 38.51 -0.73
N SER A 500 11.70 37.79 0.21
CA SER A 500 13.00 37.14 0.01
C SER A 500 12.94 36.02 -1.06
N PRO A 501 14.00 35.83 -1.86
CA PRO A 501 14.09 34.72 -2.79
C PRO A 501 14.43 33.40 -2.09
N VAL A 502 13.89 32.31 -2.62
CA VAL A 502 14.20 30.93 -2.29
C VAL A 502 14.58 30.21 -3.58
N LYS A 503 15.83 29.79 -3.67
CA LYS A 503 16.37 29.01 -4.78
C LYS A 503 16.03 27.54 -4.59
N VAL A 504 15.42 26.93 -5.60
CA VAL A 504 14.87 25.57 -5.49
C VAL A 504 15.40 24.71 -6.62
N HIS A 505 16.07 23.61 -6.27
CA HIS A 505 16.66 22.66 -7.20
C HIS A 505 15.72 21.46 -7.39
N PHE A 506 15.40 21.19 -8.64
CA PHE A 506 14.50 20.11 -9.03
C PHE A 506 15.28 19.01 -9.77
N SER A 507 14.96 17.75 -9.45
CA SER A 507 15.49 16.56 -10.12
C SER A 507 14.38 15.52 -10.36
N SER A 508 14.67 14.55 -11.22
CA SER A 508 13.84 13.35 -11.35
C SER A 508 13.92 12.51 -10.06
N PRO A 509 12.82 11.98 -9.51
CA PRO A 509 12.83 11.11 -8.32
C PRO A 509 13.66 9.82 -8.46
N LEU A 510 14.08 9.49 -9.67
CA LEU A 510 14.90 8.31 -9.99
C LEU A 510 16.42 8.60 -9.96
N GLN A 511 16.81 9.87 -9.82
CA GLN A 511 18.20 10.35 -9.74
C GLN A 511 18.47 10.89 -8.34
#